data_AF-A0A7Y6XDP7-F1
#
_entry.id   AF-A0A7Y6XDP7-F1
#
_cell.length_a   1.000
_cell.length_b   1.000
_cell.length_c   1.000
_cell.angle_alpha   90.00
_cell.angle_beta   90.00
_cell.angle_gamma   90.00
#
_symmetry.space_group_name_H-M   'P 1'
#
loop_
_entity.id
_entity.type
_entity.pdbx_description
1 polymer ?
#
loop_
_entity_poly.entity_id
_entity_poly.type
_entity_poly.pdbx_seq_one_letter_code
_entity_poly.pdbx_strand_id
1 'polypeptide(L)'
;MVIGLALLAGCGGLEGTEAGAEHPEATGTVEAALYESPDSLAGLVGTYSRSWPLAASEELLTMTLTGTEYVDRVEGSYVRTVSRTCPVVGCNTETGSFYALPNNPAIGSFIAFRNLAGETVDVYSISQIQRSLFTGKITGIILQKGVNGSQPFTMIRVGF
;
A
#
# COMPACT_ATOMS: atom_id res chain seq x y z
N MET A 1 26.69 -58.51 -7.37
CA MET A 1 28.07 -59.03 -7.51
C MET A 1 28.58 -58.59 -8.88
N VAL A 2 29.58 -57.70 -8.88
CA VAL A 2 30.70 -57.65 -9.84
C VAL A 2 30.42 -57.24 -11.30
N ILE A 3 30.89 -56.01 -11.62
CA ILE A 3 31.68 -55.58 -12.81
C ILE A 3 30.94 -55.56 -14.16
N GLY A 4 31.09 -54.58 -15.05
CA GLY A 4 32.03 -53.47 -15.10
C GLY A 4 31.89 -52.66 -16.39
N LEU A 5 32.60 -51.54 -16.36
CA LEU A 5 32.72 -50.46 -17.31
C LEU A 5 33.72 -50.81 -18.43
N ALA A 6 33.41 -50.52 -19.70
CA ALA A 6 34.35 -50.03 -20.74
C ALA A 6 33.56 -49.82 -22.06
N LEU A 7 33.54 -48.69 -22.80
CA LEU A 7 34.49 -47.65 -23.25
C LEU A 7 34.85 -47.80 -24.73
N LEU A 8 34.90 -46.64 -25.42
CA LEU A 8 35.50 -46.28 -26.73
C LEU A 8 34.51 -46.21 -27.91
N ALA A 9 34.47 -45.17 -28.76
CA ALA A 9 35.27 -43.94 -28.92
C ALA A 9 34.54 -42.93 -29.85
N GLY A 10 35.09 -41.72 -29.99
CA GLY A 10 34.57 -40.51 -30.67
C GLY A 10 34.27 -40.64 -32.17
N CYS A 11 33.79 -39.63 -32.90
CA CYS A 11 34.11 -38.20 -32.91
C CYS A 11 32.98 -37.39 -33.59
N GLY A 12 32.81 -36.13 -33.22
CA GLY A 12 32.00 -35.16 -33.97
C GLY A 12 31.69 -33.93 -33.14
N GLY A 13 32.58 -32.94 -33.20
CA GLY A 13 32.59 -31.78 -32.30
C GLY A 13 31.46 -30.77 -32.52
N LEU A 14 31.16 -30.06 -31.43
CA LEU A 14 30.59 -28.71 -31.44
C LEU A 14 31.36 -27.90 -30.38
N GLU A 15 32.40 -27.23 -30.85
CA GLU A 15 32.93 -25.97 -30.29
C GLU A 15 31.82 -24.90 -30.47
N GLY A 16 31.55 -23.94 -29.58
CA GLY A 16 32.09 -23.57 -28.29
C GLY A 16 31.23 -22.46 -27.68
N THR A 17 31.38 -22.30 -26.36
CA THR A 17 31.48 -21.03 -25.61
C THR A 17 30.24 -20.14 -25.45
N GLU A 18 29.68 -20.24 -24.23
CA GLU A 18 29.37 -19.15 -23.29
C GLU A 18 28.68 -17.87 -23.81
N ALA A 19 27.41 -17.73 -23.44
CA ALA A 19 26.95 -16.55 -22.71
C ALA A 19 25.72 -16.96 -21.91
N GLY A 20 25.94 -17.31 -20.64
CA GLY A 20 24.86 -17.30 -19.67
C GLY A 20 24.26 -15.90 -19.66
N ALA A 21 23.04 -15.78 -20.16
CA ALA A 21 22.22 -14.63 -19.86
C ALA A 21 21.88 -14.73 -18.37
N GLU A 22 22.79 -14.23 -17.53
CA GLU A 22 22.47 -13.79 -16.18
C GLU A 22 21.32 -12.78 -16.34
N HIS A 23 20.11 -13.29 -16.17
CA HIS A 23 18.97 -12.46 -15.86
C HIS A 23 19.39 -11.74 -14.57
N PRO A 24 19.54 -10.41 -14.55
CA PRO A 24 19.67 -9.73 -13.28
C PRO A 24 18.33 -9.96 -12.57
N GLU A 25 18.32 -10.92 -11.65
CA GLU A 25 17.40 -10.90 -10.54
C GLU A 25 17.58 -9.51 -9.94
N ALA A 26 16.63 -8.64 -10.23
CA ALA A 26 16.40 -7.45 -9.44
C ALA A 26 16.06 -7.97 -8.04
N THR A 27 17.12 -8.23 -7.26
CA THR A 27 17.08 -8.33 -5.82
C THR A 27 16.82 -6.92 -5.31
N GLY A 28 15.62 -6.41 -5.64
CA GLY A 28 14.97 -5.46 -4.76
C GLY A 28 14.85 -6.21 -3.45
N THR A 29 15.65 -5.81 -2.47
CA THR A 29 15.44 -6.18 -1.07
C THR A 29 13.96 -5.95 -0.80
N VAL A 30 13.18 -7.04 -0.79
CA VAL A 30 11.77 -6.98 -0.43
C VAL A 30 11.80 -6.51 1.01
N GLU A 31 11.47 -5.25 1.20
CA GLU A 31 11.48 -4.66 2.52
C GLU A 31 10.51 -5.47 3.36
N ALA A 32 11.05 -6.26 4.28
CA ALA A 32 10.24 -7.09 5.14
C ALA A 32 9.28 -6.17 5.90
N ALA A 33 8.00 -6.46 5.79
CA ALA A 33 6.94 -5.60 6.26
C ALA A 33 5.94 -6.44 7.05
N LEU A 34 5.57 -5.93 8.22
CA LEU A 34 4.63 -6.60 9.10
C LEU A 34 3.27 -5.91 8.99
N TYR A 35 2.23 -6.72 8.81
CA TYR A 35 0.85 -6.27 9.01
C TYR A 35 0.52 -6.35 10.49
N GLU A 36 0.06 -5.24 11.05
CA GLU A 36 -0.27 -5.12 12.47
C GLU A 36 -1.59 -4.37 12.69
N SER A 37 -2.10 -4.49 13.92
CA SER A 37 -3.23 -3.71 14.38
C SER A 37 -2.89 -2.22 14.34
N PRO A 38 -3.83 -1.33 13.98
CA PRO A 38 -3.61 0.11 13.94
C PRO A 38 -3.59 0.75 15.35
N ASP A 39 -2.91 0.15 16.32
CA ASP A 39 -2.85 0.62 17.71
C ASP A 39 -2.05 1.93 17.83
N SER A 40 -1.20 2.24 16.84
CA SER A 40 -0.55 3.53 16.67
C SER A 40 -0.60 3.96 15.20
N LEU A 41 -0.89 5.24 14.98
CA LEU A 41 -0.88 5.87 13.64
C LEU A 41 0.38 6.73 13.41
N ALA A 42 1.42 6.58 14.22
CA ALA A 42 2.68 7.28 13.99
C ALA A 42 3.23 6.95 12.59
N GLY A 43 3.59 7.98 11.83
CA GLY A 43 4.01 7.90 10.44
C GLY A 43 2.87 7.78 9.42
N LEU A 44 1.62 8.09 9.77
CA LEU A 44 0.48 8.10 8.83
C LEU A 44 0.54 9.27 7.84
N VAL A 45 1.14 10.40 8.20
CA VAL A 45 1.25 11.55 7.29
C VAL A 45 2.13 11.19 6.10
N GLY A 46 1.64 11.40 4.87
CA GLY A 46 2.34 11.02 3.64
C GLY A 46 1.42 10.89 2.43
N THR A 47 1.98 10.48 1.30
CA THR A 47 1.25 10.20 0.06
C THR A 47 1.03 8.70 -0.09
N TYR A 48 -0.16 8.32 -0.51
CA TYR A 48 -0.57 6.94 -0.70
C TYR A 48 -1.26 6.76 -2.06
N SER A 49 -1.02 5.62 -2.68
CA SER A 49 -1.71 5.17 -3.88
C SER A 49 -2.32 3.80 -3.64
N ARG A 50 -3.53 3.59 -4.15
CA ARG A 50 -4.18 2.30 -4.10
C ARG A 50 -3.39 1.29 -4.93
N SER A 51 -3.17 0.11 -4.36
CA SER A 51 -2.51 -1.00 -5.06
C SER A 51 -3.50 -2.08 -5.47
N TRP A 52 -4.40 -2.50 -4.58
CA TRP A 52 -5.36 -3.57 -4.81
C TRP A 52 -6.53 -3.55 -3.81
N PRO A 53 -7.74 -4.03 -4.19
CA PRO A 53 -8.21 -4.26 -5.55
C PRO A 53 -8.31 -2.96 -6.34
N LEU A 54 -8.68 -3.03 -7.63
CA LEU A 54 -9.03 -1.82 -8.38
C LEU A 54 -10.16 -1.05 -7.67
N ALA A 55 -10.12 0.28 -7.76
CA ALA A 55 -11.11 1.12 -7.08
C ALA A 55 -12.49 0.98 -7.71
N ALA A 56 -13.50 0.71 -6.87
CA ALA A 56 -14.89 0.85 -7.28
C ALA A 56 -15.26 2.34 -7.45
N SER A 57 -16.45 2.61 -8.00
CA SER A 57 -16.93 3.98 -8.18
C SER A 57 -16.93 4.73 -6.84
N GLU A 58 -16.43 5.97 -6.86
CA GLU A 58 -16.34 6.86 -5.68
C GLU A 58 -15.44 6.36 -4.54
N GLU A 59 -14.49 5.46 -4.83
CA GLU A 59 -13.45 5.05 -3.88
C GLU A 59 -12.12 5.77 -4.09
N LEU A 60 -11.28 5.75 -3.06
CA LEU A 60 -9.93 6.33 -3.09
C LEU A 60 -9.06 5.66 -4.17
N LEU A 61 -8.39 6.49 -4.97
CA LEU A 61 -7.28 6.11 -5.84
C LEU A 61 -5.96 6.56 -5.24
N THR A 62 -5.89 7.83 -4.82
CA THR A 62 -4.71 8.41 -4.18
C THR A 62 -5.15 9.32 -3.05
N MET A 63 -4.27 9.49 -2.06
CA MET A 63 -4.41 10.55 -1.07
C MET A 63 -3.05 11.02 -0.59
N THR A 64 -2.94 12.31 -0.33
CA THR A 64 -1.83 12.94 0.36
C THR A 64 -2.38 13.54 1.64
N LEU A 65 -1.82 13.12 2.77
CA LEU A 65 -2.14 13.60 4.10
C LEU A 65 -1.00 14.51 4.56
N THR A 66 -1.34 15.67 5.10
CA THR A 66 -0.39 16.61 5.71
C THR A 66 -0.98 17.06 7.03
N GLY A 67 -0.23 16.96 8.13
CA GLY A 67 -0.81 17.23 9.43
C GLY A 67 0.14 16.96 10.59
N THR A 68 -0.45 16.89 11.77
CA THR A 68 0.23 16.61 13.03
C THR A 68 -0.18 15.25 13.55
N GLU A 69 0.79 14.49 14.05
CA GLU A 69 0.59 13.19 14.66
C GLU A 69 0.69 13.33 16.19
N TYR A 70 -0.42 13.06 16.87
CA TYR A 70 -0.51 12.96 18.31
C TYR A 70 -0.48 11.48 18.73
N VAL A 71 -0.34 11.24 20.03
CA VAL A 71 -0.32 9.87 20.58
C VAL A 71 -1.65 9.15 20.33
N ASP A 72 -2.76 9.87 20.41
CA ASP A 72 -4.13 9.34 20.36
C ASP A 72 -4.89 9.68 19.08
N ARG A 73 -4.32 10.50 18.19
CA ARG A 73 -4.93 10.86 16.89
C ARG A 73 -3.94 11.44 15.90
N VAL A 74 -4.33 11.49 14.64
CA VAL A 74 -3.64 12.25 13.58
C VAL A 74 -4.66 13.18 12.94
N GLU A 75 -4.32 14.44 12.72
CA GLU A 75 -5.23 15.41 12.09
C GLU A 75 -4.49 16.40 11.21
N GLY A 76 -5.17 16.91 10.19
CA GLY A 76 -4.60 17.89 9.27
C GLY A 76 -5.42 18.08 8.01
N SER A 77 -4.75 18.42 6.91
CA SER A 77 -5.32 18.60 5.59
C SER A 77 -5.08 17.40 4.69
N TYR A 78 -5.96 17.19 3.71
CA TYR A 78 -5.77 16.20 2.66
C TYR A 78 -5.97 16.76 1.27
N VAL A 79 -5.34 16.10 0.30
CA VAL A 79 -5.70 16.11 -1.12
C VAL A 79 -5.90 14.66 -1.53
N ARG A 80 -7.03 14.31 -2.16
CA ARG A 80 -7.30 12.94 -2.60
C ARG A 80 -7.89 12.90 -4.00
N THR A 81 -7.69 11.80 -4.69
CA THR A 81 -8.38 11.51 -5.95
C THR A 81 -9.28 10.31 -5.77
N VAL A 82 -10.52 10.40 -6.24
CA VAL A 82 -11.50 9.30 -6.19
C VAL A 82 -11.81 8.75 -7.59
N SER A 83 -12.15 7.47 -7.67
CA SER A 83 -12.49 6.76 -8.89
C SER A 83 -13.92 7.11 -9.34
N ARG A 84 -14.14 8.33 -9.84
CA ARG A 84 -15.42 8.73 -10.42
C ARG A 84 -15.25 9.24 -11.84
N THR A 85 -16.23 8.95 -12.69
CA THR A 85 -16.29 9.54 -14.03
C THR A 85 -16.58 11.03 -13.91
N CYS A 86 -15.73 11.84 -14.52
CA CYS A 86 -15.83 13.29 -14.43
C CYS A 86 -16.18 13.91 -15.79
N PRO A 87 -17.24 14.75 -15.87
CA PRO A 87 -17.50 15.54 -17.07
C PRO A 87 -16.52 16.70 -17.23
N VAL A 88 -15.81 17.08 -16.16
CA VAL A 88 -14.85 18.20 -16.13
C VAL A 88 -13.54 17.72 -15.50
N VAL A 89 -12.41 18.16 -16.07
CA VAL A 89 -11.07 17.83 -15.54
C VAL A 89 -10.96 18.25 -14.08
N GLY A 90 -10.47 17.35 -13.23
CA GLY A 90 -10.21 17.61 -11.80
C GLY A 90 -11.42 17.45 -10.88
N CYS A 91 -12.61 17.11 -11.39
CA CYS A 91 -13.80 16.89 -10.53
C CYS A 91 -13.67 15.68 -9.58
N ASN A 92 -12.65 14.86 -9.79
CA ASN A 92 -12.30 13.69 -8.99
C ASN A 92 -11.27 14.01 -7.91
N THR A 93 -10.69 15.21 -7.92
CA THR A 93 -9.76 15.67 -6.89
C THR A 93 -10.53 16.43 -5.82
N GLU A 94 -10.38 15.98 -4.59
CA GLU A 94 -11.06 16.55 -3.44
C GLU A 94 -10.02 17.00 -2.42
N THR A 95 -10.33 18.10 -1.72
CA THR A 95 -9.46 18.67 -0.67
C THR A 95 -10.27 19.02 0.56
N GLY A 96 -9.62 19.05 1.70
CA GLY A 96 -10.29 19.34 2.96
C GLY A 96 -9.43 19.04 4.17
N SER A 97 -10.09 18.71 5.28
CA SER A 97 -9.44 18.30 6.53
C SER A 97 -9.72 16.84 6.84
N PHE A 98 -8.82 16.19 7.56
CA PHE A 98 -9.02 14.83 8.03
C PHE A 98 -8.67 14.72 9.51
N TYR A 99 -9.24 13.71 10.15
CA TYR A 99 -8.74 13.19 11.41
C TYR A 99 -8.79 11.67 11.38
N ALA A 100 -7.83 11.03 12.04
CA ALA A 100 -7.72 9.59 12.14
C ALA A 100 -7.46 9.19 13.59
N LEU A 101 -8.10 8.11 14.03
CA LEU A 101 -7.93 7.55 15.36
C LEU A 101 -7.30 6.15 15.27
N PRO A 102 -6.30 5.84 16.12
CA PRO A 102 -5.81 4.48 16.25
C PRO A 102 -6.91 3.58 16.82
N ASN A 103 -6.60 2.29 16.91
CA ASN A 103 -7.52 1.30 17.43
C ASN A 103 -8.00 1.67 18.84
N ASN A 104 -9.29 1.98 18.95
CA ASN A 104 -9.94 2.28 20.21
C ASN A 104 -10.97 1.18 20.55
N PRO A 105 -11.03 0.68 21.80
CA PRO A 105 -11.96 -0.38 22.18
C PRO A 105 -13.46 -0.07 21.94
N ALA A 106 -13.87 1.19 21.95
CA ALA A 106 -15.27 1.59 21.82
C ALA A 106 -15.72 1.81 20.37
N ILE A 107 -14.83 2.28 19.50
CA ILE A 107 -15.16 2.77 18.15
C ILE A 107 -14.30 2.19 17.03
N GLY A 108 -13.28 1.39 17.38
CA GLY A 108 -12.28 0.88 16.44
C GLY A 108 -11.28 1.93 15.98
N SER A 109 -10.59 1.66 14.86
CA SER A 109 -9.70 2.59 14.17
C SER A 109 -10.32 3.09 12.88
N PHE A 110 -10.14 4.36 12.56
CA PHE A 110 -10.68 4.95 11.33
C PHE A 110 -9.95 6.22 10.90
N ILE A 111 -10.18 6.62 9.65
CA ILE A 111 -9.89 7.94 9.09
C ILE A 111 -11.19 8.55 8.55
N ALA A 112 -11.45 9.79 8.93
CA ALA A 112 -12.61 10.55 8.51
C ALA A 112 -12.17 11.81 7.74
N PHE A 113 -12.80 12.05 6.60
CA PHE A 113 -12.53 13.16 5.71
C PHE A 113 -13.68 14.16 5.78
N ARG A 114 -13.33 15.44 5.89
CA ARG A 114 -14.27 16.56 5.89
C ARG A 114 -13.96 17.51 4.76
N ASN A 115 -14.98 17.94 4.04
CA ASN A 115 -14.82 18.95 2.99
C ASN A 115 -14.42 20.32 3.59
N LEU A 116 -14.21 21.31 2.73
CA LEU A 116 -13.87 22.67 3.15
C LEU A 116 -14.99 23.38 3.94
N ALA A 117 -16.23 22.90 3.86
CA ALA A 117 -17.35 23.36 4.69
C ALA A 117 -17.38 22.68 6.08
N GLY A 118 -16.50 21.72 6.34
CA GLY A 118 -16.42 20.98 7.60
C GLY A 118 -17.36 19.77 7.68
N GLU A 119 -18.08 19.45 6.61
CA GLU A 119 -18.99 18.31 6.55
C GLU A 119 -18.23 17.02 6.30
N THR A 120 -18.54 15.96 7.05
CA THR A 120 -17.95 14.63 6.84
C THR A 120 -18.41 14.07 5.49
N VAL A 121 -17.47 13.82 4.58
CA VAL A 121 -17.74 13.27 3.25
C VAL A 121 -17.51 11.77 3.19
N ASP A 122 -16.51 11.25 3.90
CA ASP A 122 -16.25 9.81 3.98
C ASP A 122 -15.64 9.43 5.32
N VAL A 123 -15.89 8.19 5.72
CA VAL A 123 -15.24 7.53 6.84
C VAL A 123 -14.78 6.14 6.40
N TYR A 124 -13.51 5.84 6.66
CA TYR A 124 -12.92 4.53 6.39
C TYR A 124 -12.43 3.92 7.70
N SER A 125 -12.79 2.67 7.98
CA SER A 125 -12.11 1.93 9.03
C SER A 125 -10.69 1.60 8.57
N ILE A 126 -9.74 1.66 9.49
CA ILE A 126 -8.38 1.18 9.26
C ILE A 126 -8.34 -0.23 9.82
N SER A 127 -8.25 -1.23 8.94
CA SER A 127 -8.28 -2.64 9.36
C SER A 127 -6.91 -3.09 9.83
N GLN A 128 -5.86 -2.70 9.11
CA GLN A 128 -4.48 -3.05 9.38
C GLN A 128 -3.55 -1.95 8.85
N ILE A 129 -2.37 -1.86 9.44
CA ILE A 129 -1.26 -1.06 8.91
C ILE A 129 -0.08 -1.97 8.60
N GLN A 130 0.65 -1.61 7.56
CA GLN A 130 1.90 -2.24 7.17
C GLN A 130 3.03 -1.31 7.55
N ARG A 131 4.02 -1.81 8.30
CA ARG A 131 5.22 -1.06 8.67
C ARG A 131 6.48 -1.68 8.08
N SER A 132 7.40 -0.80 7.70
CA SER A 132 8.78 -1.14 7.40
C SER A 132 9.47 -1.65 8.67
N LEU A 133 10.08 -2.84 8.61
CA LEU A 133 10.88 -3.35 9.72
C LEU A 133 12.19 -2.58 9.93
N PHE A 134 12.65 -1.81 8.94
CA PHE A 134 13.90 -1.05 9.00
C PHE A 134 13.70 0.36 9.56
N THR A 135 12.62 1.03 9.16
CA THR A 135 12.37 2.43 9.51
C THR A 135 11.26 2.59 10.55
N GLY A 136 10.45 1.55 10.79
CA GLY A 136 9.24 1.63 11.62
C GLY A 136 8.13 2.49 11.01
N LYS A 137 8.34 3.07 9.82
CA LYS A 137 7.36 3.92 9.15
C LYS A 137 6.24 3.09 8.54
N ILE A 138 5.04 3.66 8.49
CA ILE A 138 3.91 3.08 7.76
C ILE A 138 4.24 3.10 6.26
N THR A 139 4.21 1.91 5.65
CA THR A 139 4.41 1.69 4.20
C THR A 139 3.12 1.32 3.48
N GLY A 140 2.08 0.90 4.22
CA GLY A 140 0.77 0.61 3.67
C GLY A 140 -0.34 0.67 4.72
N ILE A 141 -1.56 0.93 4.29
CA ILE A 141 -2.76 0.94 5.13
C ILE A 141 -3.89 0.21 4.41
N ILE A 142 -4.59 -0.67 5.14
CA ILE A 142 -5.77 -1.36 4.64
C ILE A 142 -7.00 -0.62 5.14
N LEU A 143 -7.80 -0.12 4.19
CA LEU A 143 -8.98 0.68 4.44
C LEU A 143 -10.26 -0.03 3.98
N GLN A 144 -11.36 0.27 4.64
CA GLN A 144 -12.70 -0.16 4.23
C GLN A 144 -13.70 0.99 4.44
N LYS A 145 -14.48 1.32 3.40
CA LYS A 145 -15.44 2.43 3.42
C LYS A 145 -16.71 2.03 4.15
N GLY A 146 -17.02 2.69 5.28
CA GLY A 146 -18.23 2.49 6.09
C GLY A 146 -18.43 1.07 6.65
N VAL A 147 -19.53 0.86 7.39
CA VAL A 147 -19.83 -0.40 8.11
C VAL A 147 -20.39 -1.52 7.20
N ASN A 148 -20.79 -1.21 5.95
CA ASN A 148 -21.50 -2.14 5.07
C ASN A 148 -21.12 -2.07 3.56
N GLY A 149 -20.13 -1.27 3.12
CA GLY A 149 -20.14 -0.79 1.73
C GLY A 149 -19.14 -1.38 0.72
N SER A 150 -17.92 -1.72 1.14
CA SER A 150 -16.83 -1.97 0.19
C SER A 150 -15.88 -3.06 0.66
N GLN A 151 -15.27 -3.75 -0.31
CA GLN A 151 -14.18 -4.68 -0.04
C GLN A 151 -12.99 -3.90 0.55
N PRO A 152 -12.31 -4.42 1.58
CA PRO A 152 -11.06 -3.82 2.04
C PRO A 152 -10.05 -3.64 0.91
N PHE A 153 -9.34 -2.52 0.93
CA PHE A 153 -8.35 -2.19 -0.08
C PHE A 153 -7.09 -1.61 0.52
N THR A 154 -5.98 -1.83 -0.18
CA THR A 154 -4.65 -1.43 0.26
C THR A 154 -4.24 -0.13 -0.41
N MET A 155 -3.82 0.82 0.41
CA MET A 155 -3.16 2.05 0.01
C MET A 155 -1.69 1.95 0.40
N ILE A 156 -0.79 1.95 -0.58
CA ILE A 156 0.66 1.87 -0.38
C ILE A 156 1.25 3.27 -0.38
N ARG A 157 2.17 3.54 0.54
CA ARG A 157 2.87 4.82 0.63
C ARG A 157 3.79 5.02 -0.58
N VAL A 158 3.81 6.23 -1.11
CA VAL A 158 4.63 6.64 -2.25
C VAL A 158 5.59 7.74 -1.82
N GLY A 159 6.88 7.56 -2.12
CA GLY A 159 7.95 8.47 -1.73
C GLY A 159 8.43 8.21 -0.28
N PHE A 160 9.68 7.79 -0.16
CA PHE A 160 10.39 7.56 1.10
C PHE A 160 11.56 8.52 1.24
#